data_AF-A0A1H8ZDB8-F1
#
_entry.id   AF-A0A1H8ZDB8-F1
#
_cell.length_a   1.000
_cell.length_b   1.000
_cell.length_c   1.000
_cell.angle_alpha   90.00
_cell.angle_beta   90.00
_cell.angle_gamma   90.00
#
_symmetry.space_group_name_H-M   'P 1'
#
loop_
_entity.id
_entity.type
_entity.pdbx_description
1 polymer ?
#
loop_
_entity_poly.entity_id
_entity_poly.type
_entity_poly.pdbx_seq_one_letter_code
_entity_poly.pdbx_strand_id
1 'polypeptide(L)'
;MKKSKNIGYYYCSLSTFFNIIKNHSVFLSDPLQMNDTDEITRVCKHMPKSDDESLKHVKAESGKASKYIHEHGQNNIFIGSSSKGDDILSQWRGYGNDSRGVSIGFDLPLMCERNAKLTL
;
A
#
# COMPACT_ATOMS: atom_id res chain seq x y z
N MET A 1 -19.79 18.23 13.05
CA MET A 1 -19.98 17.21 12.00
C MET A 1 -19.11 16.00 12.33
N LYS A 2 -19.66 14.79 12.48
CA LYS A 2 -18.85 13.58 12.63
C LYS A 2 -18.26 13.25 11.25
N LYS A 3 -16.94 13.41 11.04
CA LYS A 3 -16.26 12.86 9.84
C LYS A 3 -16.62 11.38 9.74
N SER A 4 -16.98 10.89 8.55
CA SER A 4 -17.19 9.46 8.35
C SER A 4 -15.85 8.76 8.62
N LYS A 5 -15.86 7.76 9.51
CA LYS A 5 -14.67 6.97 9.83
C LYS A 5 -14.38 6.04 8.65
N ASN A 6 -13.56 6.50 7.71
CA ASN A 6 -13.03 5.63 6.66
C ASN A 6 -11.80 4.91 7.22
N ILE A 7 -12.03 3.70 7.74
CA ILE A 7 -11.00 2.89 8.38
C ILE A 7 -10.43 1.91 7.36
N GLY A 8 -9.10 1.89 7.25
CA GLY A 8 -8.35 0.86 6.55
C GLY A 8 -7.72 -0.08 7.55
N TYR A 9 -7.86 -1.39 7.34
CA TYR A 9 -7.32 -2.42 8.21
C TYR A 9 -6.03 -2.99 7.64
N TYR A 10 -4.97 -2.95 8.45
CA TYR A 10 -3.65 -3.47 8.13
C TYR A 10 -3.39 -4.75 8.91
N TYR A 11 -3.16 -5.84 8.20
CA TYR A 11 -2.92 -7.14 8.79
C TYR A 11 -1.43 -7.38 8.84
N CYS A 12 -0.91 -7.80 9.99
CA CYS A 12 0.51 -8.11 10.13
C CYS A 12 0.77 -9.13 11.22
N SER A 13 1.98 -9.68 11.26
CA SER A 13 2.45 -10.50 12.37
C SER A 13 2.56 -9.69 13.67
N LEU A 14 2.62 -10.39 14.81
CA LEU A 14 2.86 -9.76 16.11
C LEU A 14 4.21 -9.02 16.16
N SER A 15 5.26 -9.57 15.55
CA SER A 15 6.58 -8.92 15.51
C SER A 15 6.53 -7.58 14.76
N THR A 16 5.84 -7.53 13.61
CA THR A 16 5.63 -6.30 12.86
C THR A 16 4.78 -5.31 13.65
N PHE A 17 3.73 -5.77 14.33
CA PHE A 17 2.93 -4.92 15.21
C PHE A 17 3.77 -4.28 16.32
N PHE A 18 4.60 -5.06 17.02
CA PHE A 18 5.51 -4.52 18.04
C PHE A 18 6.46 -3.46 17.46
N ASN A 19 6.98 -3.68 16.25
CA ASN A 19 7.83 -2.70 15.57
C ASN A 19 7.06 -1.41 15.21
N ILE A 20 5.80 -1.51 14.78
CA ILE A 20 4.95 -0.35 14.49
C ILE A 20 4.72 0.48 15.75
N ILE A 21 4.36 -0.16 16.85
CA ILE A 21 4.11 0.54 18.12
C ILE A 21 5.40 1.15 18.68
N LYS A 22 6.51 0.40 18.64
CA LYS A 22 7.81 0.85 19.16
C LYS A 22 8.35 2.07 18.41
N ASN A 23 8.22 2.10 17.09
CA ASN A 23 8.78 3.15 16.24
C ASN A 23 7.76 4.23 15.86
N HIS A 24 6.48 4.03 16.17
CA HIS A 24 5.37 4.88 15.73
C HIS A 24 5.32 5.10 14.21
N SER A 25 5.72 4.09 13.45
CA SER A 25 5.86 4.14 12.00
C SER A 25 5.29 2.88 11.35
N VAL A 26 4.61 3.05 10.22
CA VAL A 26 4.18 1.94 9.36
C VAL A 26 5.08 1.91 8.14
N PHE A 27 5.58 0.74 7.78
CA PHE A 27 6.41 0.56 6.58
C PHE A 27 5.53 0.40 5.35
N LEU A 28 5.95 1.03 4.26
CA LEU A 28 5.33 0.87 2.96
C LEU A 28 6.24 0.00 2.09
N SER A 29 5.64 -0.76 1.18
CA SER A 29 6.34 -1.66 0.29
C SER A 29 6.78 -0.95 -0.98
N ASP A 30 7.93 -1.38 -1.50
CA ASP A 30 8.36 -1.08 -2.85
C ASP A 30 7.45 -1.82 -3.86
N PRO A 31 6.77 -1.12 -4.79
CA PRO A 31 5.92 -1.73 -5.81
C PRO A 31 6.60 -2.84 -6.61
N LEU A 32 7.90 -2.72 -6.89
CA LEU A 32 8.65 -3.68 -7.71
C LEU A 32 8.95 -4.98 -6.96
N GLN A 33 8.87 -4.97 -5.64
CA GLN A 33 9.09 -6.13 -4.77
C GLN A 33 7.77 -6.78 -4.34
N MET A 34 6.62 -6.33 -4.86
CA MET A 34 5.31 -6.84 -4.47
C MET A 34 4.93 -8.09 -5.26
N ASN A 35 4.32 -9.04 -4.55
CA ASN A 35 3.78 -10.26 -5.14
C ASN A 35 2.45 -10.05 -5.89
N ASP A 36 1.78 -8.91 -5.67
CA ASP A 36 0.50 -8.57 -6.29
C ASP A 36 0.68 -7.54 -7.42
N THR A 37 0.67 -8.03 -8.66
CA THR A 37 0.89 -7.19 -9.85
C THR A 37 -0.30 -6.27 -10.17
N ASP A 38 -1.48 -6.51 -9.60
CA ASP A 38 -2.65 -5.65 -9.80
C ASP A 38 -2.51 -4.34 -9.02
N GLU A 39 -1.87 -4.37 -7.84
CA GLU A 39 -1.57 -3.17 -7.05
C GLU A 39 -0.62 -2.23 -7.81
N ILE A 40 0.40 -2.78 -8.48
CA ILE A 40 1.34 -2.03 -9.32
C ILE A 40 0.60 -1.29 -10.44
N THR A 41 -0.30 -2.00 -11.14
CA THR A 41 -1.12 -1.41 -12.21
C THR A 41 -2.01 -0.29 -11.68
N ARG A 42 -2.56 -0.46 -10.47
CA ARG A 42 -3.38 0.55 -9.79
C ARG A 42 -2.59 1.81 -9.48
N VAL A 43 -1.35 1.67 -9.03
CA VAL A 43 -0.45 2.81 -8.79
C VAL A 43 -0.18 3.56 -10.10
N CYS A 44 0.17 2.87 -11.18
CA CYS A 44 0.40 3.52 -12.48
C CYS A 44 -0.84 4.27 -13.01
N LYS A 45 -2.06 3.86 -12.63
CA LYS A 45 -3.28 4.58 -12.98
C LYS A 45 -3.45 5.91 -12.23
N HIS A 46 -2.96 5.99 -11.00
CA HIS A 46 -3.10 7.15 -10.11
C HIS A 46 -1.86 8.04 -10.06
N MET A 47 -0.75 7.63 -10.68
CA MET A 47 0.36 8.54 -10.92
C MET A 47 -0.14 9.77 -11.69
N PRO A 48 0.36 10.97 -11.35
CA PRO A 48 0.03 12.18 -12.09
C PRO A 48 0.27 11.92 -13.57
N LYS A 49 -0.70 12.29 -14.41
CA LYS A 49 -0.58 12.12 -15.87
C LYS A 49 0.68 12.84 -16.30
N SER A 50 1.73 12.12 -16.65
CA SER A 50 2.74 12.68 -17.52
C SER A 50 2.15 12.72 -18.93
N ASP A 51 2.62 13.66 -19.75
CA ASP A 51 2.25 13.76 -21.17
C ASP A 51 2.83 12.61 -22.02
N ASP A 52 3.37 11.58 -21.37
CA ASP A 52 4.01 10.44 -21.98
C ASP A 52 2.97 9.41 -22.48
N GLU A 53 2.87 9.26 -23.80
CA GLU A 53 2.01 8.28 -24.47
C GLU A 53 2.26 6.83 -24.00
N SER A 54 3.45 6.54 -23.46
CA SER A 54 3.84 5.25 -22.88
C SER A 54 2.94 4.87 -21.70
N LEU A 55 2.56 5.84 -20.87
CA LEU A 55 1.72 5.64 -19.68
C LEU A 55 0.27 5.29 -20.01
N LYS A 56 -0.21 5.60 -21.23
CA LYS A 56 -1.55 5.19 -21.67
C LYS A 56 -1.63 3.68 -21.90
N HIS A 57 -0.57 3.08 -22.41
CA HIS A 57 -0.48 1.64 -22.70
C HIS A 57 -0.18 0.80 -21.45
N VAL A 58 0.53 1.39 -20.47
CA VAL A 58 0.83 0.78 -19.16
C VAL A 58 -0.43 0.52 -18.33
N LYS A 59 -1.50 1.33 -18.49
CA LYS A 59 -2.73 1.22 -17.70
C LYS A 59 -3.54 -0.07 -17.96
N ALA A 60 -3.22 -0.82 -19.01
CA ALA A 60 -3.96 -2.00 -19.43
C ALA A 60 -3.37 -3.33 -18.93
N GLU A 61 -2.08 -3.39 -18.61
CA GLU A 61 -1.38 -4.66 -18.31
C GLU A 61 -0.29 -4.50 -17.24
N SER A 62 -0.32 -5.39 -16.23
CA SER A 62 0.58 -5.34 -15.07
C SER A 62 2.06 -5.53 -15.40
N GLY A 63 2.38 -6.37 -16.40
CA GLY A 63 3.75 -6.54 -16.88
C GLY A 63 4.36 -5.28 -17.49
N LYS A 64 3.55 -4.41 -18.11
CA LYS A 64 4.00 -3.13 -18.68
C LYS A 64 4.21 -2.09 -17.58
N ALA A 65 3.44 -2.16 -16.51
CA ALA A 65 3.55 -1.27 -15.34
C ALA A 65 4.87 -1.46 -14.58
N SER A 66 5.25 -2.70 -14.27
CA SER A 66 6.54 -2.98 -13.63
C SER A 66 7.71 -2.52 -14.49
N LYS A 67 7.68 -2.82 -15.81
CA LYS A 67 8.71 -2.38 -16.75
C LYS A 67 8.82 -0.85 -16.81
N TYR A 68 7.69 -0.14 -16.83
CA TYR A 68 7.67 1.32 -16.83
C TYR A 68 8.33 1.91 -15.57
N ILE A 69 8.00 1.38 -14.39
CA ILE A 69 8.60 1.81 -13.11
C ILE A 69 10.11 1.53 -13.10
N HIS A 70 10.54 0.38 -13.64
CA HIS A 70 11.97 0.07 -13.79
C HIS A 70 12.70 1.05 -14.72
N GLU A 71 12.09 1.43 -15.85
CA GLU A 71 12.73 2.29 -16.86
C GLU A 71 12.72 3.78 -16.49
N HIS A 72 11.64 4.26 -15.84
CA HIS A 72 11.43 5.69 -15.56
C HIS A 72 11.66 6.05 -14.09
N GLY A 73 11.99 5.06 -13.26
CA GLY A 73 12.21 5.21 -11.83
C GLY A 73 10.91 5.19 -11.03
N GLN A 74 11.04 4.72 -9.78
CA GLN A 74 9.93 4.58 -8.84
C GLN A 74 9.46 5.91 -8.23
N ASN A 75 10.19 7.01 -8.45
CA ASN A 75 9.80 8.37 -8.03
C ASN A 75 9.37 8.48 -6.55
N ASN A 76 9.99 7.71 -5.65
CA ASN A 76 9.63 7.61 -4.23
C ASN A 76 8.18 7.18 -3.96
N ILE A 77 7.61 6.38 -4.87
CA ILE A 77 6.28 5.81 -4.72
C ILE A 77 6.39 4.52 -3.91
N PHE A 78 5.65 4.46 -2.82
CA PHE A 78 5.54 3.29 -1.96
C PHE A 78 4.07 2.93 -1.74
N ILE A 79 3.80 1.65 -1.55
CA ILE A 79 2.45 1.10 -1.44
C ILE A 79 2.22 0.59 -0.03
N GLY A 80 1.13 1.04 0.58
CA GLY A 80 0.57 0.44 1.79
C GLY A 80 -0.74 -0.24 1.43
N SER A 81 -0.82 -1.56 1.58
CA SER A 81 -2.06 -2.30 1.35
C SER A 81 -2.88 -2.35 2.65
N SER A 82 -4.15 -1.98 2.56
CA SER A 82 -5.11 -2.07 3.64
C SER A 82 -6.46 -2.51 3.10
N SER A 83 -7.23 -3.24 3.90
CA SER A 83 -8.56 -3.69 3.51
C SER A 83 -9.66 -2.81 4.14
N LYS A 84 -10.87 -2.89 3.59
CA LYS A 84 -12.05 -2.22 4.14
C LYS A 84 -12.70 -2.95 5.32
N GLY A 85 -12.30 -4.20 5.58
CA GLY A 85 -12.88 -5.05 6.62
C GLY A 85 -11.81 -5.58 7.57
N ASP A 86 -12.13 -5.64 8.85
CA ASP A 86 -11.24 -6.08 9.94
C ASP A 86 -11.11 -7.60 10.06
N ASP A 87 -12.03 -8.36 9.48
CA ASP A 87 -12.00 -9.82 9.46
C ASP A 87 -12.15 -10.40 8.04
N ILE A 88 -11.02 -10.50 7.32
CA ILE A 88 -10.97 -11.06 5.97
C ILE A 88 -10.02 -12.26 5.95
N LEU A 89 -10.55 -13.45 5.66
CA LEU A 89 -9.81 -14.71 5.67
C LEU A 89 -8.54 -14.70 4.79
N SER A 90 -8.62 -14.14 3.58
CA SER A 90 -7.46 -14.06 2.68
C SER A 90 -6.36 -13.17 3.25
N GLN A 91 -6.73 -12.10 3.96
CA GLN A 91 -5.78 -11.20 4.62
C GLN A 91 -5.13 -11.86 5.84
N TRP A 92 -5.89 -12.62 6.62
CA TRP A 92 -5.34 -13.41 7.73
C TRP A 92 -4.32 -14.45 7.28
N ARG A 93 -4.58 -15.12 6.15
CA ARG A 93 -3.65 -16.08 5.54
C ARG A 93 -2.42 -15.39 4.94
N GLY A 94 -2.62 -14.33 4.17
CA GLY A 94 -1.52 -13.67 3.44
C GLY A 94 -0.61 -12.82 4.33
N TYR A 95 -1.19 -12.06 5.26
CA TYR A 95 -0.47 -11.01 5.99
C TYR A 95 -0.62 -11.13 7.51
N GLY A 96 -1.70 -11.73 8.00
CA GLY A 96 -1.97 -11.97 9.42
C GLY A 96 -1.20 -13.14 10.03
N ASN A 97 -0.09 -13.58 9.43
CA ASN A 97 0.76 -14.69 9.89
C ASN A 97 -0.06 -15.97 10.20
N ASP A 98 -0.85 -16.42 9.22
CA ASP A 98 -1.78 -17.55 9.35
C ASP A 98 -2.70 -17.45 10.59
N SER A 99 -3.33 -16.28 10.76
CA SER A 99 -4.24 -15.97 11.87
C SER A 99 -3.58 -15.90 13.27
N ARG A 100 -2.25 -15.76 13.34
CA ARG A 100 -1.50 -15.57 14.61
C ARG A 100 -1.03 -14.13 14.81
N GLY A 101 -1.37 -13.25 13.88
CA GLY A 101 -1.04 -11.83 13.87
C GLY A 101 -2.15 -10.97 14.46
N VAL A 102 -2.22 -9.74 13.98
CA VAL A 102 -3.23 -8.74 14.36
C VAL A 102 -3.74 -7.99 13.14
N SER A 103 -4.93 -7.41 13.27
CA SER A 103 -5.52 -6.46 12.32
C SER A 103 -5.61 -5.09 13.01
N ILE A 104 -4.97 -4.08 12.42
CA ILE A 104 -4.87 -2.73 12.97
C ILE A 104 -5.73 -1.79 12.13
N GLY A 105 -6.73 -1.15 12.74
CA GLY A 105 -7.57 -0.16 12.07
C GLY A 105 -6.95 1.23 12.09
N PHE A 106 -6.73 1.82 10.91
CA PHE A 106 -6.25 3.19 10.74
C PHE A 106 -7.34 4.09 10.17
N ASP A 107 -7.49 5.29 10.74
CA ASP A 107 -8.29 6.36 10.14
C ASP A 107 -7.54 6.92 8.92
N LEU A 108 -7.94 6.49 7.71
CA LEU A 108 -7.24 6.83 6.47
C LEU A 108 -7.24 8.34 6.19
N PRO A 109 -8.36 9.08 6.35
CA PRO A 109 -8.34 10.53 6.26
C PRO A 109 -7.29 11.18 7.17
N LEU A 110 -7.16 10.72 8.41
CA LEU A 110 -6.16 11.27 9.35
C LEU A 110 -4.72 10.92 8.93
N MET A 111 -4.49 9.75 8.34
CA MET A 111 -3.17 9.37 7.82
C MET A 111 -2.72 10.26 6.67
N CYS A 112 -3.62 10.62 5.75
CA CYS A 112 -3.29 11.49 4.61
C CYS A 112 -3.02 12.96 5.02
N GLU A 113 -3.62 13.43 6.11
CA GLU A 113 -3.42 14.80 6.60
C GLU A 113 -2.04 15.02 7.26
N ARG A 114 -1.36 13.94 7.68
CA ARG A 114 -0.01 14.04 8.28
C ARG A 114 1.03 13.76 7.21
N ASN A 115 1.93 14.73 6.96
CA ASN A 115 3.10 14.52 6.10
C ASN A 115 3.83 13.24 6.53
N ALA A 116 3.77 12.19 5.70
CA ALA A 116 4.53 10.98 5.89
C ALA A 116 6.02 11.37 5.86
N LYS A 117 6.69 11.31 7.01
CA LYS A 117 8.14 11.40 7.03
C LYS A 117 8.67 10.08 6.51
N LEU A 118 9.16 10.07 5.27
CA LEU A 118 9.98 8.99 4.74
C LEU A 118 11.31 9.06 5.50
N THR A 119 11.50 8.15 6.44
CA THR A 119 12.82 7.92 7.05
C THR A 119 13.59 7.04 6.08
N LEU A 120 14.57 7.63 5.38
CA LEU A 120 15.53 6.92 4.52
C LEU A 120 16.58 6.18 5.36
#